data_AF-A0AA97B2T6-F1
#
_entry.id   AF-A0AA97B2T6-F1
#
_cell.length_a   1.000
_cell.length_b   1.000
_cell.length_c   1.000
_cell.angle_alpha   90.00
_cell.angle_beta   90.00
_cell.angle_gamma   90.00
#
_symmetry.space_group_name_H-M   'P 1'
#
loop_
_entity.id
_entity.type
_entity.pdbx_description
1 polymer ?
#
loop_
_entity_poly.entity_id
_entity_poly.type
_entity_poly.pdbx_seq_one_letter_code
_entity_poly.pdbx_strand_id
1 'polypeptide(L)'
;MLNTDDERAPYIYESNSNEQVLVNVQSIETVTFDGREYTQVTASGIPDYEIEITTAIYDELINRPKASTDFVYGSPTVQIGDIVSFGQDIGFSSNPHTCYAEAGFGFWPPGPVCPENVSHNSYFPTEPEVSEEACESGLGPQGYWVNGTSIYQWSDGQSVNGTWHTLAPVAEMYDVDICGGHAARGDYHHHFYSDCLADLVGDTGDSHSPVYGFTADGYPIYGPWEAGGVLVVSSWVTRDYDDADSTSGCRIAGERSCLLVDEYDLSQGTNTLAQSGPSTSDTFTSLSGNLFQTTSGFFTKTITGTPI
;
A
#
# COMPACT_ATOMS: atom_id res chain seq x y z
N MET A 1 -7.32 -2.31 16.69
CA MET A 1 -7.33 -3.74 17.04
C MET A 1 -6.25 -3.98 18.08
N LEU A 2 -6.63 -4.02 19.35
CA LEU A 2 -5.72 -4.29 20.47
C LEU A 2 -5.68 -5.80 20.72
N ASN A 3 -4.49 -6.38 20.74
CA ASN A 3 -4.26 -7.77 21.10
C ASN A 3 -4.21 -7.89 22.63
N THR A 4 -5.33 -8.31 23.23
CA THR A 4 -5.47 -8.43 24.69
C THR A 4 -5.12 -9.80 25.23
N ASP A 5 -4.98 -10.79 24.35
CA ASP A 5 -4.87 -12.20 24.71
C ASP A 5 -3.51 -12.81 24.32
N ASP A 6 -2.55 -11.96 23.96
CA ASP A 6 -1.22 -12.33 23.47
C ASP A 6 -1.27 -13.31 22.28
N GLU A 7 -2.22 -13.09 21.36
CA GLU A 7 -2.37 -13.87 20.14
C GLU A 7 -1.13 -13.73 19.25
N ARG A 8 -0.82 -14.78 18.48
CA ARG A 8 0.41 -14.88 17.69
C ARG A 8 0.15 -15.39 16.29
N ALA A 9 0.92 -14.86 15.34
CA ALA A 9 0.79 -15.17 13.93
C ALA A 9 1.18 -16.65 13.69
N PRO A 10 0.32 -17.46 13.06
CA PRO A 10 0.58 -18.89 12.93
C PRO A 10 1.81 -19.20 12.08
N TYR A 11 2.17 -18.34 11.13
CA TYR A 11 3.19 -18.59 10.12
C TYR A 11 4.36 -17.57 10.12
N ILE A 12 4.35 -16.61 11.04
CA ILE A 12 5.41 -15.59 11.15
C ILE A 12 6.07 -15.71 12.52
N TYR A 13 7.39 -15.88 12.54
CA TYR A 13 8.18 -16.13 13.74
C TYR A 13 9.17 -15.00 14.02
N GLU A 14 9.52 -14.85 15.29
CA GLU A 14 10.53 -13.92 15.73
C GLU A 14 11.91 -14.34 15.21
N SER A 15 12.71 -13.36 14.79
CA SER A 15 14.02 -13.60 14.18
C SER A 15 14.94 -14.39 15.12
N ASN A 16 15.48 -15.51 14.63
CA ASN A 16 16.32 -16.45 15.38
C ASN A 16 15.60 -17.12 16.59
N SER A 17 14.27 -17.24 16.53
CA SER A 17 13.45 -17.90 17.54
C SER A 17 12.54 -18.96 16.92
N ASN A 18 12.01 -19.85 17.76
CA ASN A 18 10.90 -20.74 17.40
C ASN A 18 9.55 -20.19 17.92
N GLU A 19 9.55 -18.96 18.41
CA GLU A 19 8.38 -18.26 18.92
C GLU A 19 7.72 -17.46 17.79
N GLN A 20 6.40 -17.59 17.68
CA GLN A 20 5.59 -16.86 16.71
C GLN A 20 5.48 -15.38 17.10
N VAL A 21 5.40 -14.45 16.16
CA VAL A 21 5.30 -13.01 16.45
C VAL A 21 3.90 -12.68 17.01
N LEU A 22 3.82 -11.77 18.00
CA LEU A 22 2.53 -11.24 18.46
C LEU A 22 1.82 -10.49 17.31
N VAL A 23 0.52 -10.66 17.18
CA VAL A 23 -0.26 -9.96 16.14
C VAL A 23 -0.85 -8.65 16.64
N ASN A 24 -1.25 -7.79 15.71
CA ASN A 24 -1.97 -6.55 15.93
C ASN A 24 -1.21 -5.54 16.84
N VAL A 25 -1.94 -4.64 17.49
CA VAL A 25 -1.37 -3.66 18.45
C VAL A 25 -1.24 -4.32 19.83
N GLN A 26 -0.06 -4.27 20.46
CA GLN A 26 0.16 -4.83 21.81
C GLN A 26 -0.20 -3.84 22.92
N SER A 27 0.01 -2.54 22.73
CA SER A 27 -0.38 -1.54 23.74
C SER A 27 -0.75 -0.19 23.14
N ILE A 28 -1.64 0.49 23.86
CA ILE A 28 -2.04 1.87 23.62
C ILE A 28 -1.99 2.59 24.96
N GLU A 29 -1.17 3.62 25.07
CA GLU A 29 -0.98 4.39 26.30
C GLU A 29 -1.10 5.89 26.03
N THR A 30 -1.71 6.63 26.94
CA THR A 30 -1.66 8.09 26.90
C THR A 30 -0.41 8.56 27.61
N VAL A 31 0.42 9.33 26.92
CA VAL A 31 1.64 9.92 27.47
C VAL A 31 1.63 11.43 27.27
N THR A 32 2.23 12.16 28.20
CA THR A 32 2.35 13.62 28.11
C THR A 32 3.81 14.01 27.94
N PHE A 33 4.11 14.75 26.87
CA PHE A 33 5.43 15.31 26.61
C PHE A 33 5.30 16.82 26.40
N ASP A 34 6.07 17.62 27.15
CA ASP A 34 6.05 19.09 27.10
C ASP A 34 4.63 19.72 27.18
N GLY A 35 3.75 19.09 27.96
CA GLY A 35 2.36 19.56 28.16
C GLY A 35 1.39 19.21 27.03
N ARG A 36 1.81 18.42 26.03
CA ARG A 36 0.96 17.87 24.97
C ARG A 36 0.71 16.38 25.21
N GLU A 37 -0.52 15.93 24.97
CA GLU A 37 -0.92 14.54 25.10
C GLU A 37 -0.76 13.79 23.77
N TYR A 38 -0.15 12.61 23.86
CA TYR A 38 0.06 11.71 22.75
C TYR A 38 -0.53 10.33 23.09
N THR A 39 -1.04 9.66 22.08
CA THR A 39 -1.31 8.23 22.10
C THR A 39 -0.04 7.51 21.66
N GLN A 40 0.64 6.85 22.61
CA GLN A 40 1.73 5.94 22.33
C GLN A 40 1.16 4.58 21.91
N VAL A 41 1.60 4.06 20.77
CA VAL A 41 1.20 2.76 20.23
C VAL A 41 2.43 1.87 20.13
N THR A 42 2.32 0.66 20.69
CA THR A 42 3.30 -0.42 20.49
C THR A 42 2.67 -1.53 19.65
N ALA A 43 3.33 -1.90 18.56
CA ALA A 43 2.90 -2.99 17.68
C ALA A 43 4.12 -3.78 17.17
N SER A 44 3.90 -4.98 16.66
CA SER A 44 4.91 -5.82 16.00
C SER A 44 5.00 -5.59 14.48
N GLY A 45 4.06 -4.82 13.94
CA GLY A 45 3.88 -4.65 12.49
C GLY A 45 3.24 -5.86 11.80
N ILE A 46 2.82 -6.90 12.55
CA ILE A 46 2.23 -8.12 11.99
C ILE A 46 0.70 -8.14 12.25
N PRO A 47 -0.15 -8.22 11.22
CA PRO A 47 -1.60 -8.31 11.38
C PRO A 47 -2.07 -9.74 11.71
N ASP A 48 -3.30 -9.85 12.19
CA ASP A 48 -4.03 -11.12 12.35
C ASP A 48 -5.11 -11.30 11.27
N TYR A 49 -4.70 -11.24 9.99
CA TYR A 49 -5.67 -11.41 8.90
C TYR A 49 -6.07 -12.88 8.75
N GLU A 50 -7.39 -13.11 8.69
CA GLU A 50 -8.02 -14.36 8.27
C GLU A 50 -8.82 -14.07 7.01
N ILE A 51 -8.41 -14.68 5.90
CA ILE A 51 -8.80 -14.23 4.56
C ILE A 51 -9.65 -15.32 3.90
N GLU A 52 -10.91 -15.04 3.64
CA GLU A 52 -11.73 -15.93 2.81
C GLU A 52 -11.34 -15.76 1.33
N ILE A 53 -10.95 -16.86 0.69
CA ILE A 53 -10.67 -16.87 -0.74
C ILE A 53 -11.98 -16.74 -1.51
N THR A 54 -12.34 -15.50 -1.83
CA THR A 54 -13.51 -15.19 -2.65
C THR A 54 -13.24 -15.51 -4.12
N THR A 55 -14.29 -15.47 -4.96
CA THR A 55 -14.12 -15.56 -6.41
C THR A 55 -13.21 -14.46 -6.95
N ALA A 56 -13.31 -13.23 -6.43
CA ALA A 56 -12.49 -12.11 -6.87
C ALA A 56 -10.99 -12.36 -6.57
N ILE A 57 -10.66 -12.75 -5.34
CA ILE A 57 -9.28 -13.07 -4.95
C ILE A 57 -8.75 -14.24 -5.78
N TYR A 58 -9.53 -15.31 -5.94
CA TYR A 58 -9.11 -16.47 -6.73
C TYR A 58 -8.86 -16.10 -8.20
N ASP A 59 -9.76 -15.31 -8.80
CA ASP A 59 -9.62 -14.84 -10.18
C ASP A 59 -8.39 -13.94 -10.35
N GLU A 60 -8.10 -13.06 -9.39
CA GLU A 60 -6.89 -12.25 -9.39
C GLU A 60 -5.63 -13.12 -9.38
N LEU A 61 -5.59 -14.15 -8.53
CA LEU A 61 -4.46 -15.07 -8.41
C LEU A 61 -4.21 -15.85 -9.71
N ILE A 62 -5.24 -16.43 -10.34
CA ILE A 62 -5.06 -17.26 -11.54
C ILE A 62 -4.82 -16.42 -12.81
N ASN A 63 -5.29 -15.17 -12.85
CA ASN A 63 -5.16 -14.29 -14.02
C ASN A 63 -3.91 -13.39 -13.96
N ARG A 64 -3.03 -13.57 -12.97
CA ARG A 64 -1.74 -12.88 -12.92
C ARG A 64 -0.98 -13.08 -14.23
N PRO A 65 -0.35 -12.04 -14.81
CA PRO A 65 0.37 -12.15 -16.09
C PRO A 65 1.42 -13.26 -16.10
N LYS A 66 2.00 -13.55 -14.93
CA LYS A 66 3.01 -14.57 -14.71
C LYS A 66 2.56 -15.72 -13.80
N ALA A 67 1.26 -16.02 -13.70
CA ALA A 67 0.77 -17.10 -12.83
C ALA A 67 1.56 -18.42 -12.98
N SER A 68 1.98 -18.78 -14.21
CA SER A 68 2.77 -20.01 -14.46
C SER A 68 4.14 -20.05 -13.79
N THR A 69 4.71 -18.89 -13.40
CA THR A 69 6.00 -18.77 -12.71
C THR A 69 5.89 -18.10 -11.34
N ASP A 70 4.81 -17.37 -11.09
CA ASP A 70 4.53 -16.76 -9.78
C ASP A 70 4.20 -17.82 -8.75
N PHE A 71 3.62 -18.95 -9.17
CA PHE A 71 3.35 -20.10 -8.32
C PHE A 71 4.28 -21.27 -8.61
N VAL A 72 4.67 -22.03 -7.58
CA VAL A 72 5.55 -23.20 -7.69
C VAL A 72 5.00 -24.25 -8.67
N TYR A 73 3.68 -24.42 -8.68
CA TYR A 73 2.97 -25.36 -9.56
C TYR A 73 2.21 -24.66 -10.70
N GLY A 74 2.49 -23.38 -10.93
CA GLY A 74 1.83 -22.56 -11.96
C GLY A 74 0.37 -22.19 -11.67
N SER A 75 -0.11 -22.44 -10.45
CA SER A 75 -1.44 -22.04 -9.95
C SER A 75 -1.43 -21.99 -8.42
N PRO A 76 -2.33 -21.22 -7.78
CA PRO A 76 -2.48 -21.23 -6.32
C PRO A 76 -2.93 -22.60 -5.81
N THR A 77 -2.56 -22.96 -4.58
CA THR A 77 -2.94 -24.22 -3.93
C THR A 77 -4.28 -24.16 -3.22
N VAL A 78 -4.81 -22.94 -3.01
CA VAL A 78 -6.10 -22.67 -2.38
C VAL A 78 -7.27 -22.78 -3.35
N GLN A 79 -8.48 -22.83 -2.81
CA GLN A 79 -9.75 -22.88 -3.52
C GLN A 79 -10.72 -21.81 -2.99
N ILE A 80 -11.74 -21.49 -3.80
CA ILE A 80 -12.79 -20.57 -3.37
C ILE A 80 -13.48 -21.12 -2.11
N GLY A 81 -13.60 -20.27 -1.08
CA GLY A 81 -14.18 -20.59 0.23
C GLY A 81 -13.18 -21.12 1.26
N ASP A 82 -11.91 -21.30 0.90
CA ASP A 82 -10.85 -21.55 1.89
C ASP A 82 -10.65 -20.31 2.77
N ILE A 83 -10.34 -20.52 4.05
CA ILE A 83 -9.87 -19.46 4.95
C ILE A 83 -8.35 -19.60 5.09
N VAL A 84 -7.65 -18.51 4.85
CA VAL A 84 -6.18 -18.43 4.83
C VAL A 84 -5.72 -17.46 5.90
N SER A 85 -4.90 -17.93 6.83
CA SER A 85 -4.27 -17.04 7.82
C SER A 85 -3.11 -16.28 7.18
N PHE A 86 -2.80 -15.11 7.74
CA PHE A 86 -1.64 -14.32 7.33
C PHE A 86 -0.33 -15.14 7.34
N GLY A 87 0.35 -15.18 6.20
CA GLY A 87 1.59 -15.93 6.00
C GLY A 87 1.41 -17.42 5.66
N GLN A 88 0.18 -17.93 5.55
CA GLN A 88 -0.08 -19.32 5.17
C GLN A 88 0.32 -19.59 3.70
N ASP A 89 0.96 -20.72 3.43
CA ASP A 89 1.35 -21.10 2.06
C ASP A 89 0.11 -21.28 1.15
N ILE A 90 0.02 -20.42 0.13
CA ILE A 90 -0.99 -20.49 -0.96
C ILE A 90 -0.36 -20.86 -2.32
N GLY A 91 0.91 -21.27 -2.31
CA GLY A 91 1.62 -21.83 -3.46
C GLY A 91 2.52 -20.86 -4.21
N PHE A 92 2.69 -19.62 -3.75
CA PHE A 92 3.59 -18.68 -4.41
C PHE A 92 5.04 -19.16 -4.37
N SER A 93 5.81 -18.85 -5.42
CA SER A 93 7.25 -19.03 -5.47
C SER A 93 7.95 -17.85 -4.79
N SER A 94 7.75 -17.70 -3.47
CA SER A 94 8.33 -16.62 -2.65
C SER A 94 9.86 -16.54 -2.77
N ASN A 95 10.43 -15.38 -2.45
CA ASN A 95 11.88 -15.15 -2.54
C ASN A 95 12.67 -16.05 -1.56
N PRO A 96 13.40 -17.08 -2.03
CA PRO A 96 13.99 -18.08 -1.15
C PRO A 96 15.20 -17.57 -0.36
N HIS A 97 15.67 -16.34 -0.62
CA HIS A 97 16.80 -15.75 0.11
C HIS A 97 16.37 -14.97 1.37
N THR A 98 15.11 -14.54 1.40
CA THR A 98 14.57 -13.64 2.44
C THR A 98 13.31 -14.20 3.08
N CYS A 99 12.69 -15.20 2.47
CA CYS A 99 11.45 -15.81 2.89
C CYS A 99 11.72 -17.28 3.19
N TYR A 100 11.97 -17.60 4.45
CA TYR A 100 12.02 -18.98 4.91
C TYR A 100 10.63 -19.40 5.43
N ALA A 101 10.47 -20.66 5.83
CA ALA A 101 9.18 -21.18 6.29
C ALA A 101 8.64 -20.37 7.49
N GLU A 102 9.53 -19.89 8.35
CA GLU A 102 9.26 -19.07 9.52
C GLU A 102 8.86 -17.61 9.20
N ALA A 103 8.90 -17.22 7.94
CA ALA A 103 8.53 -15.90 7.44
C ALA A 103 7.41 -15.99 6.39
N GLY A 104 6.57 -17.03 6.45
CA GLY A 104 5.42 -17.20 5.56
C GLY A 104 5.78 -17.58 4.11
N PHE A 105 6.84 -18.38 3.89
CA PHE A 105 7.16 -18.90 2.56
C PHE A 105 5.92 -19.54 1.90
N GLY A 106 5.61 -19.13 0.67
CA GLY A 106 4.44 -19.58 -0.08
C GLY A 106 3.24 -18.63 -0.04
N PHE A 107 3.24 -17.65 0.87
CA PHE A 107 2.22 -16.59 0.95
C PHE A 107 2.58 -15.36 0.10
N TRP A 108 3.87 -15.08 -0.05
CA TRP A 108 4.37 -13.88 -0.74
C TRP A 108 4.64 -14.17 -2.21
N PRO A 109 4.21 -13.31 -3.16
CA PRO A 109 4.60 -13.47 -4.55
C PRO A 109 6.13 -13.42 -4.72
N PRO A 110 6.68 -13.86 -5.87
CA PRO A 110 8.08 -13.59 -6.18
C PRO A 110 8.32 -12.08 -6.14
N GLY A 111 9.37 -11.63 -5.48
CA GLY A 111 9.56 -10.18 -5.32
C GLY A 111 10.38 -9.83 -4.09
N PRO A 112 9.95 -8.80 -3.32
CA PRO A 112 10.78 -8.16 -2.30
C PRO A 112 11.01 -9.09 -1.07
N VAL A 113 11.26 -8.49 0.09
CA VAL A 113 11.58 -9.24 1.30
C VAL A 113 10.30 -9.73 1.98
N CYS A 114 10.45 -10.67 2.92
CA CYS A 114 9.35 -11.07 3.77
C CYS A 114 9.26 -10.19 5.03
N PRO A 115 8.08 -10.10 5.66
CA PRO A 115 7.94 -9.43 6.94
C PRO A 115 8.82 -10.07 8.02
N GLU A 116 9.33 -9.21 8.89
CA GLU A 116 10.00 -9.57 10.13
C GLU A 116 9.25 -8.95 11.31
N ASN A 117 9.58 -9.35 12.53
CA ASN A 117 9.09 -8.67 13.72
C ASN A 117 9.77 -7.29 13.85
N VAL A 118 9.18 -6.27 13.25
CA VAL A 118 9.64 -4.89 13.36
C VAL A 118 8.90 -4.20 14.50
N SER A 119 9.63 -3.88 15.56
CA SER A 119 9.03 -3.21 16.72
C SER A 119 8.62 -1.79 16.37
N HIS A 120 7.31 -1.54 16.41
CA HIS A 120 6.70 -0.23 16.30
C HIS A 120 6.53 0.39 17.68
N ASN A 121 7.04 1.61 17.87
CA ASN A 121 6.80 2.43 19.05
C ASN A 121 6.64 3.88 18.58
N SER A 122 5.40 4.28 18.35
CA SER A 122 5.08 5.60 17.77
C SER A 122 4.15 6.39 18.65
N TYR A 123 4.20 7.71 18.51
CA TYR A 123 3.45 8.68 19.29
C TYR A 123 2.60 9.51 18.36
N PHE A 124 1.29 9.45 18.53
CA PHE A 124 0.32 10.18 17.74
C PHE A 124 -0.26 11.32 18.58
N PRO A 125 -0.18 12.59 18.15
CA PRO A 125 -0.86 13.68 18.83
C PRO A 125 -2.35 13.38 19.00
N THR A 126 -2.89 13.57 20.21
CA THR A 126 -4.33 13.42 20.46
C THR A 126 -5.15 14.59 19.93
N GLU A 127 -4.51 15.74 19.79
CA GLU A 127 -5.06 16.96 19.18
C GLU A 127 -4.15 17.36 18.00
N PRO A 128 -4.39 16.83 16.79
CA PRO A 128 -3.57 17.17 15.63
C PRO A 128 -3.78 18.64 15.22
N GLU A 129 -2.69 19.29 14.83
CA GLU A 129 -2.67 20.70 14.41
C GLU A 129 -2.23 20.78 12.94
N VAL A 130 -2.91 21.60 12.14
CA VAL A 130 -2.49 21.84 10.74
C VAL A 130 -1.17 22.60 10.73
N SER A 131 -0.19 22.10 9.97
CA SER A 131 1.08 22.80 9.74
C SER A 131 0.89 24.03 8.83
N GLU A 132 1.58 25.13 9.14
CA GLU A 132 1.66 26.30 8.25
C GLU A 132 2.61 26.08 7.07
N GLU A 133 3.49 25.07 7.17
CA GLU A 133 4.48 24.72 6.16
C GLU A 133 4.16 23.35 5.56
N ALA A 134 4.26 23.24 4.24
CA ALA A 134 4.22 21.94 3.56
C ALA A 134 5.61 21.28 3.62
N CYS A 135 5.64 19.98 3.88
CA CYS A 135 6.88 19.21 3.88
C CYS A 135 6.70 17.91 3.11
N GLU A 136 7.81 17.47 2.52
CA GLU A 136 7.88 16.25 1.74
C GLU A 136 7.89 15.04 2.68
N SER A 137 7.06 14.04 2.36
CA SER A 137 7.12 12.75 3.05
C SER A 137 8.30 11.88 2.61
N GLY A 138 8.89 11.13 3.56
CA GLY A 138 9.92 10.14 3.26
C GLY A 138 9.34 8.82 2.75
N LEU A 139 10.16 7.92 2.22
CA LEU A 139 9.76 6.57 1.76
C LEU A 139 9.53 5.56 2.92
N GLY A 140 9.26 6.04 4.12
CA GLY A 140 9.08 5.21 5.31
C GLY A 140 7.62 5.18 5.78
N PRO A 141 7.38 4.62 6.98
CA PRO A 141 6.07 4.66 7.60
C PRO A 141 5.59 6.10 7.80
N GLN A 142 4.40 6.39 7.28
CA GLN A 142 3.68 7.65 7.40
C GLN A 142 2.67 7.64 8.55
N GLY A 143 2.44 6.48 9.15
CA GLY A 143 1.43 6.22 10.16
C GLY A 143 1.19 4.73 10.30
N TYR A 144 0.20 4.37 11.10
CA TYR A 144 -0.20 2.97 11.31
C TYR A 144 -1.68 2.77 11.06
N TRP A 145 -2.01 1.64 10.44
CA TRP A 145 -3.37 1.11 10.41
C TRP A 145 -3.80 0.69 11.82
N VAL A 146 -5.10 0.48 12.04
CA VAL A 146 -5.64 0.14 13.37
C VAL A 146 -5.15 -1.22 13.90
N ASN A 147 -4.57 -2.07 13.06
CA ASN A 147 -3.87 -3.29 13.46
C ASN A 147 -2.36 -3.10 13.71
N GLY A 148 -1.84 -1.87 13.60
CA GLY A 148 -0.43 -1.58 13.87
C GLY A 148 0.52 -1.87 12.70
N THR A 149 0.00 -2.29 11.54
CA THR A 149 0.79 -2.39 10.29
C THR A 149 1.06 -1.01 9.72
N SER A 150 2.16 -0.88 8.96
CA SER A 150 2.62 0.42 8.47
C SER A 150 1.81 0.94 7.28
N ILE A 151 1.66 2.27 7.24
CA ILE A 151 1.11 3.01 6.10
C ILE A 151 2.29 3.62 5.37
N TYR A 152 2.50 3.27 4.10
CA TYR A 152 3.53 3.91 3.28
C TYR A 152 2.87 4.87 2.29
N GLN A 153 3.62 5.89 1.86
CA GLN A 153 3.12 6.86 0.88
C GLN A 153 2.94 6.23 -0.50
N TRP A 154 2.35 6.95 -1.45
CA TRP A 154 2.04 6.45 -2.80
C TRP A 154 3.25 5.97 -3.63
N SER A 155 4.47 6.34 -3.25
CA SER A 155 5.71 6.04 -3.98
C SER A 155 6.34 4.73 -3.54
N ASP A 156 6.75 3.90 -4.50
CA ASP A 156 7.57 2.68 -4.31
C ASP A 156 9.09 2.99 -4.30
N GLY A 157 9.45 4.28 -4.38
CA GLY A 157 10.83 4.74 -4.48
C GLY A 157 11.51 4.47 -5.83
N GLN A 158 10.81 3.92 -6.82
CA GLN A 158 11.34 3.71 -8.17
C GLN A 158 11.07 4.93 -9.05
N SER A 159 11.90 5.09 -10.09
CA SER A 159 11.69 6.15 -11.08
C SER A 159 12.39 5.88 -12.40
N VAL A 160 11.87 6.49 -13.46
CA VAL A 160 12.57 6.62 -14.75
C VAL A 160 13.34 7.93 -14.77
N ASN A 161 14.65 7.83 -15.00
CA ASN A 161 15.58 8.97 -15.07
C ASN A 161 15.56 9.90 -13.83
N GLY A 162 15.15 9.40 -12.66
CA GLY A 162 15.10 10.19 -11.42
C GLY A 162 14.04 11.30 -11.40
N THR A 163 13.06 11.27 -12.32
CA THR A 163 12.06 12.36 -12.43
C THR A 163 10.63 11.88 -12.61
N TRP A 164 10.42 10.69 -13.18
CA TRP A 164 9.08 10.10 -13.30
C TRP A 164 8.99 8.94 -12.33
N HIS A 165 8.33 9.17 -11.21
CA HIS A 165 8.16 8.21 -10.12
C HIS A 165 6.98 7.32 -10.40
N THR A 166 7.13 6.03 -10.19
CA THR A 166 6.04 5.06 -10.26
C THR A 166 5.10 5.24 -9.07
N LEU A 167 3.82 4.99 -9.31
CA LEU A 167 2.84 4.88 -8.23
C LEU A 167 2.81 3.42 -7.77
N ALA A 168 3.18 3.18 -6.51
CA ALA A 168 3.15 1.85 -5.88
C ALA A 168 1.82 1.11 -6.08
N PRO A 169 0.63 1.76 -5.96
CA PRO A 169 -0.65 1.07 -6.17
C PRO A 169 -0.83 0.43 -7.55
N VAL A 170 -0.08 0.89 -8.55
CA VAL A 170 -0.12 0.33 -9.91
C VAL A 170 1.11 -0.54 -10.18
N ALA A 171 2.30 -0.05 -9.83
CA ALA A 171 3.57 -0.70 -10.15
C ALA A 171 3.84 -1.96 -9.32
N GLU A 172 3.22 -2.07 -8.15
CA GLU A 172 3.45 -3.16 -7.19
C GLU A 172 2.24 -4.09 -7.03
N MET A 173 1.19 -3.95 -7.86
CA MET A 173 -0.02 -4.79 -7.77
C MET A 173 0.30 -6.30 -7.83
N TYR A 174 1.40 -6.70 -8.46
CA TYR A 174 1.86 -8.10 -8.51
C TYR A 174 2.98 -8.41 -7.50
N ASP A 175 3.39 -7.44 -6.70
CA ASP A 175 4.49 -7.54 -5.73
C ASP A 175 3.94 -7.53 -4.27
N VAL A 176 2.61 -7.57 -4.12
CA VAL A 176 1.87 -7.60 -2.86
C VAL A 176 1.15 -8.93 -2.63
N ASP A 177 0.85 -9.23 -1.37
CA ASP A 177 0.02 -10.36 -0.96
C ASP A 177 -1.47 -10.15 -1.32
N ILE A 178 -2.31 -11.13 -0.96
CA ILE A 178 -3.75 -11.10 -1.21
C ILE A 178 -4.52 -10.04 -0.39
N CYS A 179 -3.84 -9.35 0.54
CA CYS A 179 -4.36 -8.20 1.27
C CYS A 179 -3.85 -6.86 0.72
N GLY A 180 -3.05 -6.87 -0.35
CA GLY A 180 -2.49 -5.66 -0.93
C GLY A 180 -1.30 -5.08 -0.14
N GLY A 181 -0.71 -5.85 0.77
CA GLY A 181 0.48 -5.44 1.53
C GLY A 181 1.73 -6.23 1.14
N HIS A 182 2.89 -5.71 1.50
CA HIS A 182 4.17 -6.42 1.39
C HIS A 182 5.20 -5.86 2.37
N ALA A 183 6.43 -6.37 2.34
CA ALA A 183 7.49 -5.90 3.22
C ALA A 183 8.66 -5.23 2.50
N ALA A 184 9.18 -4.18 3.15
CA ALA A 184 10.45 -3.54 2.82
C ALA A 184 11.26 -3.41 4.11
N ARG A 185 12.51 -3.92 4.09
CA ARG A 185 13.38 -3.96 5.29
C ARG A 185 12.71 -4.67 6.48
N GLY A 186 11.89 -5.68 6.21
CA GLY A 186 11.13 -6.44 7.20
C GLY A 186 9.82 -5.79 7.64
N ASP A 187 9.58 -4.50 7.38
CA ASP A 187 8.35 -3.84 7.81
C ASP A 187 7.21 -4.10 6.81
N TYR A 188 6.13 -4.72 7.29
CA TYR A 188 4.93 -4.99 6.50
C TYR A 188 4.05 -3.76 6.43
N HIS A 189 3.71 -3.35 5.21
CA HIS A 189 3.01 -2.10 4.95
C HIS A 189 2.10 -2.19 3.74
N HIS A 190 1.21 -1.20 3.64
CA HIS A 190 0.36 -0.99 2.49
C HIS A 190 0.60 0.40 1.90
N HIS A 191 0.55 0.48 0.58
CA HIS A 191 0.58 1.74 -0.19
C HIS A 191 -0.81 2.23 -0.59
N PHE A 192 -1.81 1.35 -0.52
CA PHE A 192 -3.16 1.59 -1.01
C PHE A 192 -4.19 0.84 -0.16
N TYR A 193 -5.46 1.03 -0.54
CA TYR A 193 -6.60 0.38 0.08
C TYR A 193 -6.44 -1.15 0.11
N SER A 194 -6.86 -1.75 1.23
CA SER A 194 -6.83 -3.19 1.48
C SER A 194 -8.22 -3.67 1.86
N ASP A 195 -8.73 -4.67 1.14
CA ASP A 195 -9.99 -5.33 1.51
C ASP A 195 -9.87 -6.06 2.85
N CYS A 196 -8.70 -6.61 3.18
CA CYS A 196 -8.47 -7.21 4.49
C CYS A 196 -8.59 -6.19 5.64
N LEU A 197 -8.14 -4.95 5.42
CA LEU A 197 -8.38 -3.87 6.38
C LEU A 197 -9.86 -3.50 6.46
N ALA A 198 -10.57 -3.48 5.33
CA ALA A 198 -12.00 -3.20 5.29
C ALA A 198 -12.81 -4.24 6.08
N ASP A 199 -12.54 -5.51 5.84
CA ASP A 199 -13.15 -6.63 6.57
C ASP A 199 -12.83 -6.56 8.07
N LEU A 200 -11.57 -6.26 8.41
CA LEU A 200 -11.12 -6.12 9.80
C LEU A 200 -11.90 -5.07 10.58
N VAL A 201 -12.23 -3.94 9.94
CA VAL A 201 -13.00 -2.86 10.57
C VAL A 201 -14.51 -2.95 10.29
N GLY A 202 -14.95 -3.99 9.57
CA GLY A 202 -16.35 -4.23 9.22
C GLY A 202 -16.93 -3.19 8.27
N ASP A 203 -16.11 -2.57 7.42
CA ASP A 203 -16.58 -1.61 6.43
C ASP A 203 -17.13 -2.34 5.20
N THR A 204 -18.46 -2.27 5.02
CA THR A 204 -19.17 -2.88 3.89
C THR A 204 -19.58 -1.85 2.83
N GLY A 205 -19.19 -0.58 3.02
CA GLY A 205 -19.59 0.53 2.15
C GLY A 205 -21.06 0.91 2.23
N ASP A 206 -21.78 0.51 3.28
CA ASP A 206 -23.20 0.84 3.48
C ASP A 206 -23.42 2.20 4.18
N SER A 207 -22.35 2.83 4.65
CA SER A 207 -22.34 4.07 5.42
C SER A 207 -21.02 4.83 5.22
N HIS A 208 -20.83 5.95 5.93
CA HIS A 208 -19.52 6.61 5.97
C HIS A 208 -18.51 5.66 6.61
N SER A 209 -17.36 5.46 5.97
CA SER A 209 -16.33 4.53 6.42
C SER A 209 -15.91 4.80 7.87
N PRO A 210 -15.57 3.76 8.64
CA PRO A 210 -14.87 3.91 9.92
C PRO A 210 -13.41 4.35 9.70
N VAL A 211 -12.71 4.60 10.81
CA VAL A 211 -11.28 4.88 10.79
C VAL A 211 -10.50 3.59 10.54
N TYR A 212 -9.65 3.59 9.52
CA TYR A 212 -8.74 2.50 9.16
C TYR A 212 -7.39 2.66 9.85
N GLY A 213 -6.96 3.88 10.16
CA GLY A 213 -5.64 4.15 10.75
C GLY A 213 -5.42 5.61 11.11
N PHE A 214 -4.20 5.95 11.47
CA PHE A 214 -3.78 7.31 11.81
C PHE A 214 -2.43 7.63 11.17
N THR A 215 -2.32 8.82 10.58
CA THR A 215 -1.04 9.38 10.13
C THR A 215 -0.21 9.85 11.33
N ALA A 216 1.10 9.95 11.16
CA ALA A 216 2.05 10.30 12.23
C ALA A 216 1.79 11.67 12.89
N ASP A 217 1.08 12.56 12.20
CA ASP A 217 0.64 13.87 12.72
C ASP A 217 -0.65 13.79 13.57
N GLY A 218 -1.27 12.61 13.68
CA GLY A 218 -2.43 12.34 14.54
C GLY A 218 -3.78 12.41 13.83
N TYR A 219 -3.83 12.75 12.54
CA TYR A 219 -5.10 12.74 11.80
C TYR A 219 -5.57 11.30 11.50
N PRO A 220 -6.88 11.01 11.63
CA PRO A 220 -7.43 9.73 11.26
C PRO A 220 -7.52 9.58 9.73
N ILE A 221 -7.23 8.38 9.24
CA ILE A 221 -7.53 7.95 7.88
C ILE A 221 -8.81 7.13 7.92
N TYR A 222 -9.83 7.58 7.21
CA TYR A 222 -11.06 6.84 7.00
C TYR A 222 -10.96 5.96 5.76
N GLY A 223 -11.78 4.92 5.70
CA GLY A 223 -11.99 4.15 4.46
C GLY A 223 -12.61 5.00 3.33
N PRO A 224 -12.84 4.40 2.15
CA PRO A 224 -13.12 5.15 0.93
C PRO A 224 -14.58 5.62 0.79
N TRP A 225 -15.48 5.34 1.73
CA TRP A 225 -16.91 5.66 1.61
C TRP A 225 -17.27 6.95 2.36
N GLU A 226 -17.77 7.97 1.66
CA GLU A 226 -18.30 9.19 2.30
C GLU A 226 -19.75 8.99 2.78
N ALA A 227 -20.48 8.14 2.06
CA ALA A 227 -21.82 7.71 2.38
C ALA A 227 -22.06 6.30 1.82
N GLY A 228 -23.18 5.69 2.16
CA GLY A 228 -23.53 4.36 1.69
C GLY A 228 -23.54 4.25 0.16
N GLY A 229 -22.65 3.43 -0.39
CA GLY A 229 -22.44 3.21 -1.81
C GLY A 229 -21.80 4.39 -2.56
N VAL A 230 -21.28 5.40 -1.85
CA VAL A 230 -20.66 6.59 -2.45
C VAL A 230 -19.21 6.69 -2.03
N LEU A 231 -18.31 6.52 -3.01
CA LEU A 231 -16.88 6.68 -2.81
C LEU A 231 -16.50 8.16 -2.70
N VAL A 232 -15.53 8.45 -1.84
CA VAL A 232 -14.81 9.73 -1.86
C VAL A 232 -14.14 9.91 -3.22
N VAL A 233 -14.13 11.16 -3.70
CA VAL A 233 -13.40 11.53 -4.91
C VAL A 233 -12.12 12.23 -4.49
N SER A 234 -11.00 11.83 -5.09
CA SER A 234 -9.72 12.50 -4.87
C SER A 234 -9.82 13.99 -5.22
N SER A 235 -9.19 14.84 -4.41
CA SER A 235 -9.00 16.25 -4.76
C SER A 235 -8.02 16.42 -5.92
N TRP A 236 -7.13 15.44 -6.14
CA TRP A 236 -6.22 15.42 -7.26
C TRP A 236 -6.97 15.10 -8.55
N VAL A 237 -6.67 15.86 -9.59
CA VAL A 237 -7.20 15.62 -10.91
C VAL A 237 -6.54 14.37 -11.51
N THR A 238 -7.38 13.41 -11.89
CA THR A 238 -6.92 12.25 -12.67
C THR A 238 -6.44 12.69 -14.05
N ARG A 239 -5.18 12.38 -14.35
CA ARG A 239 -4.56 12.65 -15.65
C ARG A 239 -5.02 11.60 -16.66
N ASP A 240 -5.44 12.06 -17.83
CA ASP A 240 -5.71 11.22 -18.99
C ASP A 240 -4.79 11.68 -20.12
N TYR A 241 -3.66 10.99 -20.28
CA TYR A 241 -2.70 11.24 -21.35
C TYR A 241 -3.07 10.51 -22.65
N ASP A 242 -4.02 9.57 -22.60
CA ASP A 242 -4.37 8.71 -23.74
C ASP A 242 -5.35 9.39 -24.70
N ASP A 243 -6.15 10.35 -24.22
CA ASP A 243 -7.03 11.17 -25.03
C ASP A 243 -6.41 12.53 -25.39
N ALA A 244 -6.29 12.82 -26.69
CA ALA A 244 -5.80 14.10 -27.20
C ALA A 244 -6.79 15.26 -26.96
N ASP A 245 -8.08 14.96 -26.76
CA ASP A 245 -9.09 15.95 -26.43
C ASP A 245 -9.24 16.17 -24.91
N SER A 246 -8.65 15.29 -24.09
CA SER A 246 -8.69 15.41 -22.63
C SER A 246 -8.01 16.69 -22.16
N THR A 247 -8.72 17.45 -21.31
CA THR A 247 -8.19 18.65 -20.66
C THR A 247 -7.13 18.34 -19.62
N SER A 248 -7.17 17.14 -19.02
CA SER A 248 -6.17 16.64 -18.07
C SER A 248 -4.98 15.95 -18.74
N GLY A 249 -4.96 15.86 -20.08
CA GLY A 249 -3.84 15.35 -20.88
C GLY A 249 -2.95 16.44 -21.49
N CYS A 250 -2.08 16.04 -22.42
CA CYS A 250 -1.12 16.92 -23.09
C CYS A 250 -1.48 17.29 -24.54
N ARG A 251 -2.76 17.10 -24.91
CA ARG A 251 -3.28 17.33 -26.27
C ARG A 251 -2.63 16.48 -27.36
N ILE A 252 -1.85 15.48 -26.97
CA ILE A 252 -1.24 14.47 -27.83
C ILE A 252 -1.44 13.14 -27.13
N ALA A 253 -2.18 12.24 -27.77
CA ALA A 253 -2.49 10.92 -27.23
C ALA A 253 -1.21 10.12 -26.96
N GLY A 254 -1.13 9.61 -25.74
CA GLY A 254 -0.07 8.78 -25.20
C GLY A 254 1.20 9.49 -24.75
N GLU A 255 1.27 10.83 -24.87
CA GLU A 255 2.47 11.56 -24.48
C GLU A 255 2.39 12.19 -23.09
N ARG A 256 3.39 11.92 -22.26
CA ARG A 256 3.67 12.66 -21.02
C ARG A 256 4.55 13.88 -21.27
N SER A 257 4.12 14.77 -22.16
CA SER A 257 4.88 15.95 -22.62
C SER A 257 4.56 17.25 -21.87
N CYS A 258 3.73 17.19 -20.84
CA CYS A 258 3.29 18.33 -20.04
C CYS A 258 2.91 17.90 -18.61
N LEU A 259 2.84 18.86 -17.69
CA LEU A 259 2.29 18.69 -16.33
C LEU A 259 1.17 19.70 -16.09
N LEU A 260 0.24 19.40 -15.19
CA LEU A 260 -0.72 20.42 -14.74
C LEU A 260 0.04 21.58 -14.09
N VAL A 261 -0.47 22.80 -14.28
CA VAL A 261 0.00 23.96 -13.53
C VAL A 261 -0.39 23.82 -12.06
N ASP A 262 -1.59 23.27 -11.81
CA ASP A 262 -2.14 22.95 -10.51
C ASP A 262 -2.83 21.59 -10.60
N GLU A 263 -2.41 20.63 -9.78
CA GLU A 263 -2.93 19.26 -9.75
C GLU A 263 -4.35 19.15 -9.19
N TYR A 264 -4.87 20.21 -8.57
CA TYR A 264 -6.22 20.31 -8.03
C TYR A 264 -7.17 21.11 -8.93
N ASP A 265 -6.64 21.90 -9.89
CA ASP A 265 -7.44 22.81 -10.73
C ASP A 265 -7.06 22.75 -12.21
N LEU A 266 -7.87 22.02 -12.99
CA LEU A 266 -7.75 21.92 -14.45
C LEU A 266 -7.80 23.27 -15.18
N SER A 267 -8.45 24.28 -14.59
CA SER A 267 -8.61 25.57 -15.25
C SER A 267 -7.29 26.35 -15.37
N GLN A 268 -6.29 26.01 -14.55
CA GLN A 268 -4.93 26.60 -14.65
C GLN A 268 -4.14 26.07 -15.85
N GLY A 269 -4.60 25.00 -16.50
CA GLY A 269 -3.97 24.44 -17.70
C GLY A 269 -2.70 23.64 -17.40
N THR A 270 -1.78 23.60 -18.37
CA THR A 270 -0.57 22.75 -18.33
C THR A 270 0.69 23.51 -18.70
N ASN A 271 1.82 23.12 -18.11
CA ASN A 271 3.17 23.51 -18.54
C ASN A 271 3.78 22.42 -19.42
N THR A 272 4.24 22.78 -20.62
CA THR A 272 4.98 21.86 -21.50
C THR A 272 6.35 21.52 -20.90
N LEU A 273 6.74 20.26 -20.99
CA LEU A 273 8.03 19.77 -20.56
C LEU A 273 9.07 19.89 -21.68
N ALA A 274 10.32 20.20 -21.31
CA ALA A 274 11.44 20.17 -22.27
C ALA A 274 11.76 18.76 -22.78
N GLN A 275 11.43 17.74 -21.97
CA GLN A 275 11.59 16.33 -22.31
C GLN A 275 10.34 15.59 -21.83
N SER A 276 9.70 14.87 -22.75
CA SER A 276 8.56 14.00 -22.43
C SER A 276 8.99 12.87 -21.50
N GLY A 277 8.07 12.46 -20.63
CA GLY A 277 8.21 11.22 -19.88
C GLY A 277 7.97 9.97 -20.73
N PRO A 278 7.97 8.79 -20.09
CA PRO A 278 7.55 7.55 -20.72
C PRO A 278 6.19 7.72 -21.41
N SER A 279 6.01 7.12 -22.58
CA SER A 279 4.73 7.06 -23.29
C SER A 279 3.72 6.21 -22.51
N THR A 280 2.42 6.41 -22.71
CA THR A 280 1.41 5.50 -22.12
C THR A 280 1.42 4.10 -22.71
N SER A 281 2.05 3.94 -23.87
CA SER A 281 2.26 2.65 -24.55
C SER A 281 3.59 1.98 -24.21
N ASP A 282 4.45 2.62 -23.42
CA ASP A 282 5.71 2.02 -22.99
C ASP A 282 5.45 0.93 -21.95
N THR A 283 6.47 0.12 -21.69
CA THR A 283 6.40 -0.94 -20.68
C THR A 283 7.35 -0.67 -19.52
N PHE A 284 6.94 -1.08 -18.32
CA PHE A 284 7.76 -1.07 -17.11
C PHE A 284 7.80 -2.46 -16.50
N THR A 285 8.96 -2.87 -15.98
CA THR A 285 9.13 -4.16 -15.33
C THR A 285 9.32 -3.95 -13.83
N SER A 286 8.42 -4.49 -13.00
CA SER A 286 8.52 -4.38 -11.54
C SER A 286 9.66 -5.24 -10.97
N LEU A 287 9.85 -5.17 -9.65
CA LEU A 287 10.90 -5.92 -8.96
C LEU A 287 10.63 -7.43 -8.96
N SER A 288 9.35 -7.85 -8.98
CA SER A 288 8.96 -9.26 -9.26
C SER A 288 9.19 -9.68 -10.72
N GLY A 289 9.57 -8.74 -11.58
CA GLY A 289 9.77 -8.97 -13.01
C GLY A 289 8.48 -8.95 -13.82
N ASN A 290 7.33 -8.64 -13.22
CA ASN A 290 6.07 -8.51 -13.95
C ASN A 290 6.11 -7.29 -14.89
N LEU A 291 5.51 -7.43 -16.08
CA LEU A 291 5.51 -6.40 -17.11
C LEU A 291 4.19 -5.64 -17.06
N PHE A 292 4.28 -4.32 -16.98
CA PHE A 292 3.15 -3.41 -16.97
C PHE A 292 3.15 -2.56 -18.23
N GLN A 293 1.95 -2.26 -18.75
CA GLN A 293 1.79 -1.10 -19.61
C GLN A 293 1.78 0.14 -18.74
N THR A 294 2.53 1.15 -19.15
CA THR A 294 2.68 2.38 -18.39
C THR A 294 1.56 3.35 -18.69
N THR A 295 0.31 2.93 -18.57
CA THR A 295 -0.90 3.72 -18.91
C THR A 295 -1.00 5.02 -18.11
N SER A 296 -1.94 5.89 -18.46
CA SER A 296 -2.28 7.05 -17.63
C SER A 296 -2.45 6.64 -16.15
N GLY A 297 -1.83 7.39 -15.24
CA GLY A 297 -1.78 7.05 -13.81
C GLY A 297 -0.60 6.16 -13.37
N PHE A 298 0.21 5.60 -14.28
CA PHE A 298 1.36 4.76 -13.87
C PHE A 298 2.52 5.55 -13.24
N PHE A 299 2.77 6.76 -13.77
CA PHE A 299 3.83 7.64 -13.32
C PHE A 299 3.27 8.98 -12.85
N THR A 300 3.92 9.55 -11.84
CA THR A 300 3.81 10.96 -11.47
C THR A 300 5.16 11.66 -11.60
N LYS A 301 5.12 12.97 -11.80
CA LYS A 301 6.29 13.84 -11.79
C LYS A 301 5.88 15.15 -11.16
N THR A 302 6.45 15.45 -10.00
CA THR A 302 6.30 16.76 -9.39
C THR A 302 7.29 17.75 -9.99
N ILE A 303 6.84 18.99 -10.16
CA ILE A 303 7.73 20.10 -10.53
C ILE A 303 8.53 20.44 -9.28
N THR A 304 9.86 20.52 -9.39
CA THR A 304 10.73 20.98 -8.30
C THR A 304 10.15 22.24 -7.65
N GLY A 305 9.78 22.15 -6.37
CA GLY A 305 9.17 23.25 -5.60
C GLY A 305 7.66 23.15 -5.36
N THR A 306 7.01 22.07 -5.80
CA THR A 306 5.66 21.68 -5.38
C THR A 306 5.80 20.57 -4.33
N PRO A 307 5.19 20.68 -3.14
CA PRO A 307 5.32 19.66 -2.09
C PRO A 307 4.84 18.28 -2.56
N ILE A 308 5.58 17.20 -2.25
CA ILE A 308 5.24 15.77 -2.37
C ILE A 308 4.58 15.25 -1.09
#